data_AF-A5GN38-F1
#
_entry.id   AF-A5GN38-F1
#
_cell.length_a   1.000
_cell.length_b   1.000
_cell.length_c   1.000
_cell.angle_alpha   90.00
_cell.angle_beta   90.00
_cell.angle_gamma   90.00
#
_symmetry.space_group_name_H-M   'P 1'
#
loop_
_entity.id
_entity.type
_entity.pdbx_description
1 polymer ?
#
loop_
_entity_poly.entity_id
_entity_poly.type
_entity_poly.pdbx_seq_one_letter_code
_entity_poly.pdbx_strand_id
1 'polypeptide(L)'
;MRWSCGTTFFYVICPDHLLAILRRGEAMASKGYRGRFAPTPSGPLHLGNLRTALLSWLQARCHQGQWLLRIDDLDTPRIRPGAIESALNDLQWLGLHWDGPAIVQSQRRGLYGSFLSALRRGGVVYACRCSRRQLTGISRYPGTCRGRGLSWGFEDGRLPAWRLTVPEPYASSCGDPVVRRADGFVAYHLATVVDELSLGITEVVRGQDLVPACLPQQALAAVLGQTAPDYRHVPLLLGDDGLKLSKRERASGLEPLKQQGWGPDQVVGHLAASLDLVPAGTSMSALELLEHVGRQPKQWQTQSQCLDF
;
A
#
# COMPACT_ATOMS: atom_id res chain seq x y z
N MET A 1 9.30 -22.13 -1.63
CA MET A 1 10.50 -22.75 -2.25
C MET A 1 11.71 -21.88 -1.95
N ARG A 2 12.75 -22.42 -1.31
CA ARG A 2 14.04 -21.74 -1.17
C ARG A 2 14.81 -21.95 -2.48
N TRP A 3 15.05 -20.87 -3.22
CA TRP A 3 15.86 -20.89 -4.42
C TRP A 3 17.33 -21.01 -4.02
N SER A 4 17.94 -22.16 -4.30
CA SER A 4 19.38 -22.36 -4.25
C SER A 4 19.86 -22.74 -5.65
N CYS A 5 20.24 -21.74 -6.44
CA CYS A 5 21.05 -21.91 -7.64
C CYS A 5 22.07 -20.77 -7.68
N GLY A 6 23.35 -21.12 -7.88
CA GLY A 6 24.54 -20.30 -7.68
C GLY A 6 24.57 -18.96 -8.42
N THR A 7 23.80 -18.00 -7.94
CA THR A 7 23.71 -16.63 -8.43
C THR A 7 24.17 -15.72 -7.31
N THR A 8 25.18 -14.88 -7.57
CA THR A 8 25.62 -13.83 -6.65
C THR A 8 24.38 -13.08 -6.14
N PHE A 9 24.09 -13.18 -4.85
CA PHE A 9 22.86 -12.61 -4.31
C PHE A 9 22.86 -11.08 -4.53
N PHE A 10 21.91 -10.59 -5.32
CA PHE A 10 21.75 -9.17 -5.68
C PHE A 10 20.98 -8.39 -4.60
N TYR A 11 21.29 -8.61 -3.32
CA TYR A 11 20.74 -7.77 -2.24
C TYR A 11 21.72 -6.69 -1.83
N VAL A 12 21.18 -5.52 -1.47
CA VAL A 12 21.95 -4.42 -0.91
C VAL A 12 22.41 -4.79 0.49
N ILE A 13 23.70 -4.57 0.74
CA ILE A 13 24.22 -4.60 2.11
C ILE A 13 23.76 -3.33 2.82
N CYS A 14 22.69 -3.45 3.59
CA CYS A 14 22.21 -2.37 4.45
C CYS A 14 23.15 -2.18 5.66
N PRO A 15 23.36 -0.93 6.12
CA PRO A 15 24.04 -0.68 7.40
C PRO A 15 23.31 -1.35 8.58
N ASP A 16 24.05 -1.65 9.65
CA ASP A 16 23.55 -2.41 10.82
C ASP A 16 22.26 -1.85 11.42
N HIS A 17 22.13 -0.53 11.53
CA HIS A 17 20.92 0.09 12.08
C HIS A 17 19.67 -0.17 11.20
N LEU A 18 19.82 -0.24 9.87
CA LEU A 18 18.73 -0.58 8.96
C LEU A 18 18.44 -2.09 8.99
N LEU A 19 19.48 -2.94 9.05
CA LEU A 19 19.31 -4.38 9.24
C LEU A 19 18.57 -4.69 10.55
N ALA A 20 18.86 -3.97 11.63
CA ALA A 20 18.15 -4.10 12.90
C ALA A 20 16.68 -3.67 12.81
N ILE A 21 16.34 -2.72 11.94
CA ILE A 21 14.94 -2.35 11.66
C ILE A 21 14.24 -3.48 10.90
N LEU A 22 14.86 -4.00 9.85
CA LEU A 22 14.30 -5.10 9.05
C LEU A 22 14.10 -6.37 9.89
N ARG A 23 15.10 -6.77 10.67
CA ARG A 23 15.02 -7.93 11.59
C ARG A 23 13.92 -7.78 12.64
N ARG A 24 13.70 -6.57 13.16
CA ARG A 24 12.58 -6.31 14.08
C ARG A 24 11.24 -6.48 13.39
N GLY A 25 11.13 -6.00 12.15
CA GLY A 25 9.98 -6.22 11.29
C GLY A 25 9.67 -7.70 11.07
N GLU A 26 10.68 -8.46 10.65
CA GLU A 26 10.59 -9.91 10.45
C GLU A 26 10.18 -10.65 11.74
N ALA A 27 10.78 -10.30 12.88
CA ALA A 27 10.42 -10.88 14.17
C ALA A 27 9.00 -10.51 14.64
N MET A 28 8.44 -9.40 14.18
CA MET A 28 7.01 -9.07 14.41
C MET A 28 6.10 -9.87 13.48
N ALA A 29 6.47 -10.00 12.20
CA ALA A 29 5.73 -10.78 11.21
C ALA A 29 5.65 -12.27 11.61
N SER A 30 6.72 -12.83 12.19
CA SER A 30 6.76 -14.22 12.64
C SER A 30 5.89 -14.51 13.87
N LYS A 31 5.39 -13.49 14.57
CA LYS A 31 4.56 -13.66 15.78
C LYS A 31 3.07 -13.79 15.50
N GLY A 32 2.61 -13.43 14.30
CA GLY A 32 1.19 -13.49 13.94
C GLY A 32 0.83 -12.50 12.86
N TYR A 33 -0.44 -12.50 12.47
CA TYR A 33 -0.95 -11.64 11.40
C TYR A 33 -0.83 -10.15 11.77
N ARG A 34 -0.34 -9.35 10.82
CA ARG A 34 -0.22 -7.89 10.92
C ARG A 34 -0.65 -7.27 9.59
N GLY A 35 -1.83 -6.68 9.57
CA GLY A 35 -2.36 -5.93 8.45
C GLY A 35 -2.29 -4.42 8.68
N ARG A 36 -2.67 -3.65 7.67
CA ARG A 36 -2.84 -2.19 7.81
C ARG A 36 -3.90 -1.63 6.89
N PHE A 37 -4.52 -0.53 7.31
CA PHE A 37 -5.18 0.41 6.42
C PHE A 37 -4.29 1.64 6.20
N ALA A 38 -4.11 2.05 4.95
CA ALA A 38 -3.15 3.07 4.57
C ALA A 38 -3.76 4.19 3.69
N PRO A 39 -4.61 5.08 4.25
CA PRO A 39 -5.24 6.13 3.46
C PRO A 39 -4.30 7.30 3.17
N THR A 40 -4.40 7.84 1.96
CA THR A 40 -3.86 9.18 1.63
C THR A 40 -4.87 10.24 2.11
N PRO A 41 -4.45 11.27 2.86
CA PRO A 41 -5.36 12.29 3.39
C PRO A 41 -5.72 13.35 2.32
N SER A 42 -6.32 12.92 1.20
CA SER A 42 -6.67 13.79 0.06
C SER A 42 -8.11 14.30 0.04
N GLY A 43 -8.83 14.11 1.15
CA GLY A 43 -10.24 14.39 1.32
C GLY A 43 -10.90 13.32 2.20
N PRO A 44 -12.24 13.34 2.34
CA PRO A 44 -12.98 12.31 3.06
C PRO A 44 -12.70 10.91 2.51
N LEU A 45 -12.79 9.90 3.37
CA LEU A 45 -12.74 8.51 2.93
C LEU A 45 -13.99 8.20 2.11
N HIS A 46 -13.81 7.81 0.86
CA HIS A 46 -14.93 7.38 0.04
C HIS A 46 -15.36 5.94 0.35
N LEU A 47 -16.54 5.53 -0.10
CA LEU A 47 -17.09 4.20 0.19
C LEU A 47 -16.14 3.06 -0.20
N GLY A 48 -15.43 3.14 -1.33
CA GLY A 48 -14.40 2.17 -1.69
C GLY A 48 -13.23 2.06 -0.67
N ASN A 49 -12.83 3.17 -0.06
CA ASN A 49 -11.80 3.18 0.99
C ASN A 49 -12.33 2.54 2.27
N LEU A 50 -13.56 2.89 2.67
CA LEU A 50 -14.22 2.34 3.85
C LEU A 50 -14.48 0.83 3.69
N ARG A 51 -14.85 0.40 2.49
CA ARG A 51 -14.99 -1.02 2.13
C ARG A 51 -13.65 -1.76 2.28
N THR A 52 -12.58 -1.17 1.77
CA THR A 52 -11.22 -1.72 1.92
C THR A 52 -10.80 -1.75 3.38
N ALA A 53 -11.11 -0.70 4.15
CA ALA A 53 -10.84 -0.63 5.59
C ALA A 53 -11.56 -1.77 6.33
N LEU A 54 -12.87 -1.94 6.10
CA LEU A 54 -13.69 -3.00 6.69
C LEU A 54 -13.13 -4.39 6.39
N LEU A 55 -12.83 -4.71 5.13
CA LEU A 55 -12.22 -6.00 4.76
C LEU A 55 -10.87 -6.22 5.42
N SER A 56 -9.99 -5.22 5.39
CA SER A 56 -8.66 -5.33 5.97
C SER A 56 -8.70 -5.49 7.50
N TRP A 57 -9.70 -4.88 8.15
CA TRP A 57 -9.97 -5.02 9.58
C TRP A 57 -10.50 -6.42 9.90
N LEU A 58 -11.52 -6.89 9.17
CA LEU A 58 -12.07 -8.24 9.31
C LEU A 58 -11.00 -9.30 9.12
N GLN A 59 -10.17 -9.17 8.08
CA GLN A 59 -9.04 -10.06 7.84
C GLN A 59 -8.10 -10.13 9.04
N ALA A 60 -7.72 -8.97 9.62
CA ALA A 60 -6.88 -8.95 10.79
C ALA A 60 -7.52 -9.61 12.01
N ARG A 61 -8.80 -9.33 12.27
CA ARG A 61 -9.53 -9.86 13.42
C ARG A 61 -9.81 -11.36 13.31
N CYS A 62 -10.16 -11.86 12.13
CA CYS A 62 -10.32 -13.29 11.86
C CYS A 62 -9.03 -14.09 12.12
N HIS A 63 -7.87 -13.47 11.86
CA HIS A 63 -6.57 -14.05 12.16
C HIS A 63 -6.05 -13.74 13.59
N GLN A 64 -6.88 -13.15 14.45
CA GLN A 64 -6.50 -12.72 15.80
C GLN A 64 -5.22 -11.85 15.81
N GLY A 65 -5.04 -11.07 14.75
CA GLY A 65 -3.85 -10.28 14.49
C GLY A 65 -4.05 -8.79 14.73
N GLN A 66 -3.02 -8.02 14.38
CA GLN A 66 -3.04 -6.57 14.47
C GLN A 66 -3.48 -5.91 13.17
N TRP A 67 -4.23 -4.82 13.30
CA TRP A 67 -4.65 -3.96 12.21
C TRP A 67 -4.14 -2.54 12.47
N LEU A 68 -3.07 -2.15 11.78
CA LEU A 68 -2.43 -0.85 11.97
C LEU A 68 -3.07 0.22 11.09
N LEU A 69 -2.96 1.48 11.49
CA LEU A 69 -3.33 2.64 10.67
C LEU A 69 -2.09 3.42 10.25
N ARG A 70 -1.93 3.65 8.95
CA ARG A 70 -0.82 4.44 8.39
C ARG A 70 -1.31 5.55 7.46
N ILE A 71 -1.02 6.80 7.78
CA ILE A 71 -1.37 7.95 6.96
C ILE A 71 -0.27 8.17 5.90
N ASP A 72 -0.62 7.97 4.62
CA ASP A 72 0.29 8.09 3.48
C ASP A 72 0.34 9.55 2.97
N ASP A 73 0.94 10.44 3.77
CA ASP A 73 0.97 11.91 3.57
C ASP A 73 2.26 12.43 2.90
N LEU A 74 2.90 11.62 2.05
CA LEU A 74 4.13 12.04 1.37
C LEU A 74 3.90 12.91 0.13
N ASP A 75 2.73 12.80 -0.52
CA ASP A 75 2.39 13.65 -1.68
C ASP A 75 1.69 14.92 -1.21
N THR A 76 2.45 15.86 -0.63
CA THR A 76 1.94 17.09 -0.01
C THR A 76 0.95 17.89 -0.88
N PRO A 77 1.12 18.03 -2.20
CA PRO A 77 0.15 18.72 -3.04
C PRO A 77 -1.26 18.11 -3.04
N ARG A 78 -1.41 16.84 -2.64
CA ARG A 78 -2.70 16.15 -2.56
C ARG A 78 -3.33 16.22 -1.17
N ILE A 79 -2.59 16.60 -0.14
CA ILE A 79 -3.08 16.60 1.24
C ILE A 79 -4.14 17.69 1.41
N ARG A 80 -5.26 17.36 2.03
CA ARG A 80 -6.30 18.33 2.40
C ARG A 80 -6.34 18.53 3.92
N PRO A 81 -6.42 19.78 4.40
CA PRO A 81 -6.63 20.06 5.83
C PRO A 81 -7.86 19.33 6.37
N GLY A 82 -7.77 18.79 7.59
CA GLY A 82 -8.86 18.06 8.23
C GLY A 82 -9.11 16.64 7.72
N ALA A 83 -8.44 16.20 6.65
CA ALA A 83 -8.69 14.90 6.05
C ALA A 83 -8.19 13.73 6.93
N ILE A 84 -7.14 13.95 7.72
CA ILE A 84 -6.64 12.94 8.65
C ILE A 84 -7.69 12.73 9.75
N GLU A 85 -8.10 13.81 10.41
CA GLU A 85 -9.09 13.81 11.49
C GLU A 85 -10.42 13.22 11.02
N SER A 86 -10.88 13.62 9.82
CA SER A 86 -12.07 13.04 9.19
C SER A 86 -11.95 11.53 9.00
N ALA A 87 -10.81 11.04 8.49
CA ALA A 87 -10.60 9.61 8.30
C ALA A 87 -10.60 8.84 9.63
N LEU A 88 -9.97 9.38 10.68
CA LEU A 88 -9.98 8.77 12.02
C LEU A 88 -11.41 8.69 12.58
N ASN A 89 -12.16 9.78 12.48
CA ASN A 89 -13.53 9.86 12.97
C ASN A 89 -14.45 8.88 12.22
N ASP A 90 -14.30 8.76 10.90
CA ASP A 90 -15.09 7.83 10.10
C ASP A 90 -14.84 6.37 10.50
N LEU A 91 -13.57 5.99 10.69
CA LEU A 91 -13.21 4.64 11.14
C LEU A 91 -13.75 4.34 12.55
N GLN A 92 -13.61 5.29 13.48
CA GLN A 92 -14.13 5.15 14.84
C GLN A 92 -15.66 5.05 14.86
N TRP A 93 -16.35 5.88 14.06
CA TRP A 93 -17.81 5.86 13.95
C TRP A 93 -18.33 4.52 13.44
N LEU A 94 -17.62 3.87 12.51
CA LEU A 94 -17.95 2.52 12.02
C LEU A 94 -17.54 1.38 12.97
N GLY A 95 -16.93 1.67 14.13
CA GLY A 95 -16.40 0.65 15.05
C GLY A 95 -15.12 -0.05 14.57
N LEU A 96 -14.42 0.52 13.59
CA LEU A 96 -13.18 -0.02 13.04
C LEU A 96 -11.96 0.49 13.82
N HIS A 97 -11.70 -0.13 14.98
CA HIS A 97 -10.57 0.23 15.83
C HIS A 97 -9.26 -0.37 15.32
N TRP A 98 -8.23 0.46 15.19
CA TRP A 98 -6.85 0.06 14.86
C TRP A 98 -5.99 -0.13 16.09
N ASP A 99 -4.92 -0.91 15.94
CA ASP A 99 -4.00 -1.27 17.00
C ASP A 99 -2.80 -0.31 17.05
N GLY A 100 -2.53 0.23 18.23
CA GLY A 100 -1.43 1.17 18.46
C GLY A 100 -1.69 2.58 17.92
N PRO A 101 -0.66 3.45 17.92
CA PRO A 101 -0.79 4.81 17.40
C PRO A 101 -0.89 4.82 15.86
N ALA A 102 -1.59 5.82 15.33
CA ALA A 102 -1.58 6.08 13.89
C ALA A 102 -0.16 6.49 13.44
N ILE A 103 0.33 5.86 12.38
CA ILE A 103 1.67 6.08 11.84
C ILE A 103 1.59 7.11 10.72
N VAL A 104 2.39 8.16 10.75
CA VAL A 104 2.38 9.21 9.71
C VAL A 104 3.67 9.16 8.88
N GLN A 105 3.56 9.01 7.56
CA GLN A 105 4.74 8.80 6.71
C GLN A 105 5.67 10.01 6.67
N SER A 106 5.16 11.24 6.74
CA SER A 106 5.98 12.46 6.76
C SER A 106 6.92 12.52 7.96
N GLN A 107 6.55 11.91 9.09
CA GLN A 107 7.39 11.78 10.28
C GLN A 107 8.50 10.72 10.11
N ARG A 108 8.44 9.92 9.05
CA ARG A 108 9.37 8.81 8.76
C ARG A 108 10.33 9.11 7.61
N ARG A 109 10.38 10.37 7.13
CA ARG A 109 11.27 10.80 6.04
C ARG A 109 12.74 10.49 6.30
N GLY A 110 13.21 10.58 7.54
CA GLY A 110 14.58 10.22 7.90
C GLY A 110 14.89 8.73 7.68
N LEU A 111 13.90 7.86 7.94
CA LEU A 111 14.04 6.41 7.67
C LEU A 111 14.15 6.16 6.17
N TYR A 112 13.27 6.75 5.36
CA TYR A 112 13.30 6.59 3.90
C TYR A 112 14.59 7.14 3.30
N GLY A 113 15.07 8.29 3.79
CA GLY A 113 16.35 8.87 3.39
C GLY A 113 17.53 7.92 3.69
N SER A 114 17.50 7.25 4.84
CA SER A 114 18.53 6.27 5.21
C SER A 114 18.54 5.06 4.26
N PHE A 115 17.37 4.53 3.91
CA PHE A 115 17.25 3.45 2.92
C PHE A 115 17.66 3.91 1.51
N LEU A 116 17.25 5.10 1.05
CA LEU A 116 17.73 5.68 -0.22
C LEU A 116 19.25 5.79 -0.26
N SER A 117 19.85 6.21 0.84
CA SER A 117 21.30 6.32 0.99
C SER A 117 21.99 4.95 0.90
N ALA A 118 21.42 3.92 1.54
CA ALA A 118 21.90 2.54 1.44
C ALA A 118 21.78 1.98 0.01
N LEU A 119 20.62 2.15 -0.65
CA LEU A 119 20.42 1.75 -2.04
C LEU A 119 21.42 2.42 -2.99
N ARG A 120 21.69 3.72 -2.78
CA ARG A 120 22.67 4.47 -3.59
C ARG A 120 24.09 3.98 -3.36
N ARG A 121 24.52 3.77 -2.12
CA ARG A 121 25.85 3.21 -1.81
C ARG A 121 26.01 1.79 -2.33
N GLY A 122 24.93 1.00 -2.32
CA GLY A 122 24.91 -0.36 -2.86
C GLY A 122 24.93 -0.42 -4.40
N GLY A 123 24.93 0.71 -5.10
CA GLY A 123 24.99 0.74 -6.57
C GLY A 123 23.74 0.23 -7.28
N VAL A 124 22.62 0.02 -6.57
CA VAL A 124 21.39 -0.53 -7.14
C VAL A 124 20.38 0.54 -7.56
N VAL A 125 20.75 1.82 -7.52
CA VAL A 125 19.93 2.91 -8.06
C VAL A 125 20.73 3.78 -9.01
N TYR A 126 20.07 4.37 -10.00
CA TYR A 126 20.68 5.29 -10.96
C TYR A 126 19.80 6.52 -11.20
N ALA A 127 20.45 7.60 -11.65
CA ALA A 127 19.77 8.84 -12.02
C ALA A 127 19.03 8.68 -13.35
N CYS A 128 17.75 9.05 -13.37
CA CYS A 128 16.90 9.04 -14.54
C CYS A 128 16.45 10.46 -14.89
N ARG A 129 16.79 10.91 -16.10
CA ARG A 129 16.38 12.19 -16.65
C ARG A 129 15.29 12.06 -17.73
N CYS A 130 14.63 10.92 -17.89
CA CYS A 130 13.46 10.85 -18.77
C CYS A 130 12.37 11.85 -18.32
N SER A 131 11.81 12.60 -19.25
CA SER A 131 10.67 13.49 -19.02
C SER A 131 9.37 12.69 -18.97
N ARG A 132 8.30 13.27 -18.40
CA ARG A 132 6.97 12.65 -18.43
C ARG A 132 6.52 12.35 -19.87
N ARG A 133 6.77 13.27 -20.80
CA ARG A 133 6.45 13.11 -22.23
C ARG A 133 7.14 11.89 -22.85
N GLN A 134 8.40 11.63 -22.50
CA GLN A 134 9.14 10.45 -22.97
C GLN A 134 8.59 9.13 -22.39
N LEU A 135 7.88 9.21 -21.26
CA LEU A 135 7.34 8.04 -20.55
C LEU A 135 5.83 7.85 -20.77
N THR A 136 5.19 8.74 -21.53
CA THR A 136 3.77 8.61 -21.86
C THR A 136 3.52 7.31 -22.61
N GLY A 137 2.55 6.51 -22.16
CA GLY A 137 2.20 5.22 -22.78
C GLY A 137 3.12 4.05 -22.39
N ILE A 138 4.18 4.30 -21.63
CA ILE A 138 5.11 3.28 -21.15
C ILE A 138 4.60 2.75 -19.81
N SER A 139 4.08 1.52 -19.80
CA SER A 139 3.63 0.85 -18.57
C SER A 139 4.80 0.41 -17.67
N ARG A 140 5.88 -0.06 -18.30
CA ARG A 140 7.11 -0.53 -17.65
C ARG A 140 8.30 0.26 -18.16
N TYR A 141 9.10 0.84 -17.26
CA TYR A 141 10.28 1.59 -17.66
C TYR A 141 11.29 0.69 -18.41
N PRO A 142 11.73 1.05 -19.63
CA PRO A 142 12.51 0.16 -20.49
C PRO A 142 14.02 0.26 -20.25
N GLY A 143 14.47 0.86 -19.15
CA GLY A 143 15.90 1.00 -18.86
C GLY A 143 16.61 2.13 -19.63
N THR A 144 15.91 3.09 -20.23
CA THR A 144 16.51 4.12 -21.12
C THR A 144 17.75 4.81 -20.53
N CYS A 145 17.73 5.18 -19.25
CA CYS A 145 18.84 5.85 -18.55
C CYS A 145 19.75 4.87 -17.77
N ARG A 146 19.44 3.57 -17.75
CA ARG A 146 20.22 2.56 -17.03
C ARG A 146 21.63 2.51 -17.65
N GLY A 147 22.65 2.45 -16.80
CA GLY A 147 24.06 2.36 -17.24
C GLY A 147 24.66 3.62 -17.89
N ARG A 148 23.90 4.72 -18.03
CA ARG A 148 24.40 5.94 -18.71
C ARG A 148 25.27 6.86 -17.85
N GLY A 149 25.46 6.56 -16.56
CA GLY A 149 26.27 7.38 -15.66
C GLY A 149 25.78 8.83 -15.50
N LEU A 150 24.45 9.07 -15.59
CA LEU A 150 23.89 10.42 -15.49
C LEU A 150 24.17 11.06 -14.13
N SER A 151 24.35 12.37 -14.13
CA SER A 151 24.57 13.18 -12.94
C SER A 151 23.39 13.14 -11.97
N TRP A 152 23.71 13.20 -10.67
CA TRP A 152 22.75 13.24 -9.57
C TRP A 152 22.28 14.66 -9.21
N GLY A 153 22.96 15.67 -9.76
CA GLY A 153 22.77 17.08 -9.42
C GLY A 153 21.58 17.74 -10.12
N PHE A 154 21.37 19.01 -9.81
CA PHE A 154 20.36 19.83 -10.45
C PHE A 154 20.83 20.23 -11.86
N GLU A 155 20.06 19.86 -12.88
CA GLU A 155 20.34 20.20 -14.29
C GLU A 155 19.00 20.44 -15.01
N ASP A 156 18.97 21.38 -15.95
CA ASP A 156 17.77 21.74 -16.73
C ASP A 156 16.53 22.01 -15.85
N GLY A 157 16.72 22.72 -14.73
CA GLY A 157 15.63 23.14 -13.85
C GLY A 157 15.08 22.05 -12.93
N ARG A 158 15.71 20.87 -12.83
CA ARG A 158 15.22 19.80 -11.95
C ARG A 158 16.31 18.83 -11.46
N LEU A 159 16.00 18.11 -10.39
CA LEU A 159 16.76 16.94 -9.97
C LEU A 159 16.37 15.72 -10.82
N PRO A 160 17.24 14.72 -10.98
CA PRO A 160 16.87 13.46 -11.61
C PRO A 160 15.95 12.66 -10.68
N ALA A 161 15.05 11.86 -11.25
CA ALA A 161 14.40 10.79 -10.51
C ALA A 161 15.42 9.69 -10.22
N TRP A 162 15.26 8.96 -9.11
CA TRP A 162 16.08 7.79 -8.81
C TRP A 162 15.26 6.55 -9.15
N ARG A 163 15.84 5.68 -9.98
CA ARG A 163 15.24 4.40 -10.34
C ARG A 163 16.02 3.26 -9.70
N LEU A 164 15.30 2.26 -9.22
CA LEU A 164 15.86 1.02 -8.73
C LEU A 164 16.24 0.14 -9.92
N THR A 165 17.47 -0.35 -9.94
CA THR A 165 17.91 -1.41 -10.83
C THR A 165 17.34 -2.71 -10.31
N VAL A 166 16.24 -3.15 -10.91
CA VAL A 166 15.63 -4.43 -10.56
C VAL A 166 16.41 -5.57 -11.25
N PRO A 167 16.74 -6.66 -10.53
CA PRO A 167 17.36 -7.85 -11.13
C PRO A 167 16.32 -8.70 -11.89
N GLU A 168 16.78 -9.55 -12.79
CA GLU A 168 15.92 -10.59 -13.37
C GLU A 168 15.54 -11.64 -12.30
N PRO A 169 14.37 -12.30 -12.41
CA PRO A 169 13.39 -12.18 -13.50
C PRO A 169 12.43 -10.98 -13.37
N TYR A 170 12.46 -10.24 -12.25
CA TYR A 170 11.51 -9.15 -11.99
C TYR A 170 11.60 -8.01 -13.01
N ALA A 171 12.80 -7.72 -13.51
CA ALA A 171 13.05 -6.60 -14.43
C ALA A 171 12.25 -6.75 -15.72
N SER A 172 12.18 -7.96 -16.27
CA SER A 172 11.37 -8.27 -17.45
C SER A 172 9.86 -8.01 -17.25
N SER A 173 9.36 -8.07 -16.00
CA SER A 173 7.93 -7.92 -15.69
C SER A 173 7.55 -6.51 -15.27
N CYS A 174 8.32 -5.86 -14.38
CA CYS A 174 7.99 -4.54 -13.82
C CYS A 174 8.96 -3.40 -14.18
N GLY A 175 10.13 -3.73 -14.76
CA GLY A 175 11.18 -2.77 -15.08
C GLY A 175 11.70 -2.06 -13.84
N ASP A 176 12.22 -0.85 -14.03
CA ASP A 176 12.89 -0.11 -12.96
C ASP A 176 11.97 0.95 -12.32
N PRO A 177 11.39 0.68 -11.14
CA PRO A 177 10.49 1.61 -10.48
C PRO A 177 11.23 2.84 -9.96
N VAL A 178 10.51 3.95 -9.89
CA VAL A 178 11.02 5.16 -9.24
C VAL A 178 10.97 4.96 -7.72
N VAL A 179 12.09 5.20 -7.04
CA VAL A 179 12.22 5.18 -5.57
C VAL A 179 12.34 6.58 -4.96
N ARG A 180 12.75 7.56 -5.78
CA ARG A 180 12.69 9.00 -5.45
C ARG A 180 12.32 9.79 -6.69
N ARG A 181 11.37 10.71 -6.57
CA ARG A 181 10.88 11.55 -7.66
C ARG A 181 11.87 12.68 -8.00
N ALA A 182 11.74 13.22 -9.20
CA ALA A 182 12.54 14.35 -9.70
C ALA A 182 12.32 15.67 -8.94
N ASP A 183 11.18 15.80 -8.25
CA ASP A 183 10.86 16.91 -7.34
C ASP A 183 11.41 16.70 -5.92
N GLY A 184 12.18 15.63 -5.70
CA GLY A 184 12.82 15.33 -4.41
C GLY A 184 12.01 14.46 -3.46
N PHE A 185 10.72 14.27 -3.72
CA PHE A 185 9.87 13.45 -2.85
C PHE A 185 10.23 11.97 -2.90
N VAL A 186 10.11 11.30 -1.75
CA VAL A 186 10.16 9.83 -1.67
C VAL A 186 9.03 9.25 -2.51
N ALA A 187 9.33 8.26 -3.34
CA ALA A 187 8.32 7.65 -4.19
C ALA A 187 7.52 6.59 -3.41
N TYR A 188 6.27 6.38 -3.86
CA TYR A 188 5.32 5.45 -3.27
C TYR A 188 5.90 4.07 -2.97
N HIS A 189 6.51 3.42 -3.98
CA HIS A 189 7.06 2.06 -3.82
C HIS A 189 8.07 1.97 -2.68
N LEU A 190 8.96 2.96 -2.54
CA LEU A 190 9.95 2.95 -1.48
C LEU A 190 9.32 3.13 -0.10
N ALA A 191 8.50 4.16 0.07
CA ALA A 191 7.87 4.43 1.36
C ALA A 191 7.02 3.23 1.82
N THR A 192 6.21 2.68 0.91
CA THR A 192 5.35 1.53 1.18
C THR A 192 6.15 0.30 1.59
N VAL A 193 7.18 -0.09 0.83
CA VAL A 193 7.97 -1.29 1.14
C VAL A 193 8.76 -1.13 2.44
N VAL A 194 9.40 0.03 2.65
CA VAL A 194 10.15 0.27 3.90
C VAL A 194 9.23 0.19 5.12
N ASP A 195 8.01 0.73 5.02
CA ASP A 195 7.04 0.66 6.10
C ASP A 195 6.47 -0.76 6.27
N GLU A 196 6.12 -1.45 5.19
CA GLU A 196 5.62 -2.83 5.25
C GLU A 196 6.64 -3.74 5.95
N LEU A 197 7.90 -3.66 5.54
CA LEU A 197 8.98 -4.44 6.14
C LEU A 197 9.24 -4.02 7.60
N SER A 198 9.41 -2.73 7.89
CA SER A 198 9.76 -2.27 9.24
C SER A 198 8.66 -2.41 10.28
N LEU A 199 7.39 -2.42 9.85
CA LEU A 199 6.23 -2.63 10.72
C LEU A 199 5.84 -4.11 10.83
N GLY A 200 6.55 -5.00 10.12
CA GLY A 200 6.29 -6.43 10.09
C GLY A 200 4.93 -6.76 9.48
N ILE A 201 4.47 -6.00 8.49
CA ILE A 201 3.21 -6.29 7.81
C ILE A 201 3.33 -7.67 7.15
N THR A 202 2.38 -8.56 7.44
CA THR A 202 2.33 -9.92 6.88
C THR A 202 1.48 -9.97 5.63
N GLU A 203 0.38 -9.22 5.61
CA GLU A 203 -0.56 -9.19 4.49
C GLU A 203 -1.11 -7.78 4.26
N VAL A 204 -1.25 -7.43 3.00
CA VAL A 204 -1.74 -6.14 2.52
C VAL A 204 -3.05 -6.36 1.77
N VAL A 205 -4.15 -5.99 2.43
CA VAL A 205 -5.47 -5.88 1.79
C VAL A 205 -5.65 -4.46 1.26
N ARG A 206 -5.85 -4.29 -0.04
CA ARG A 206 -5.96 -2.97 -0.71
C ARG A 206 -6.83 -3.03 -1.98
N GLY A 207 -7.18 -1.89 -2.57
CA GLY A 207 -7.96 -1.86 -3.81
C GLY A 207 -7.25 -2.49 -5.02
N GLN A 208 -8.02 -3.10 -5.93
CA GLN A 208 -7.55 -3.75 -7.16
C GLN A 208 -6.77 -2.81 -8.10
N ASP A 209 -7.01 -1.51 -8.02
CA ASP A 209 -6.26 -0.51 -8.77
C ASP A 209 -4.77 -0.46 -8.41
N LEU A 210 -4.37 -1.06 -7.28
CA LEU A 210 -2.98 -1.16 -6.83
C LEU A 210 -2.28 -2.47 -7.22
N VAL A 211 -2.94 -3.38 -7.96
CA VAL A 211 -2.30 -4.60 -8.50
C VAL A 211 -0.99 -4.29 -9.25
N PRO A 212 -0.93 -3.28 -10.15
CA PRO A 212 0.31 -2.99 -10.88
C PRO A 212 1.50 -2.60 -9.99
N ALA A 213 1.26 -2.25 -8.72
CA ALA A 213 2.31 -1.91 -7.78
C ALA A 213 2.96 -3.14 -7.09
N CYS A 214 2.37 -4.34 -7.17
CA CYS A 214 2.84 -5.53 -6.45
C CYS A 214 4.25 -5.93 -6.88
N LEU A 215 4.47 -6.18 -8.17
CA LEU A 215 5.78 -6.64 -8.67
C LEU A 215 6.91 -5.63 -8.39
N PRO A 216 6.73 -4.30 -8.63
CA PRO A 216 7.71 -3.31 -8.18
C PRO A 216 8.03 -3.35 -6.68
N GLN A 217 7.03 -3.59 -5.83
CA GLN A 217 7.20 -3.62 -4.37
C GLN A 217 7.90 -4.91 -3.92
N GLN A 218 7.53 -6.05 -4.50
CA GLN A 218 8.20 -7.34 -4.28
C GLN A 218 9.67 -7.29 -4.73
N ALA A 219 9.93 -6.72 -5.91
CA ALA A 219 11.29 -6.55 -6.42
C ALA A 219 12.14 -5.66 -5.49
N LEU A 220 11.57 -4.57 -4.96
CA LEU A 220 12.27 -3.73 -4.00
C LEU A 220 12.53 -4.44 -2.67
N ALA A 221 11.59 -5.23 -2.15
CA ALA A 221 11.80 -6.05 -0.96
C ALA A 221 12.94 -7.07 -1.18
N ALA A 222 12.95 -7.73 -2.35
CA ALA A 222 14.01 -8.67 -2.73
C ALA A 222 15.39 -7.99 -2.83
N VAL A 223 15.47 -6.78 -3.38
CA VAL A 223 16.73 -5.99 -3.41
C VAL A 223 17.19 -5.61 -1.99
N LEU A 224 16.29 -5.48 -1.02
CA LEU A 224 16.63 -5.30 0.39
C LEU A 224 16.94 -6.62 1.11
N GLY A 225 16.92 -7.76 0.40
CA GLY A 225 17.14 -9.09 0.97
C GLY A 225 16.00 -9.52 1.91
N GLN A 226 14.77 -9.07 1.64
CA GLN A 226 13.59 -9.33 2.46
C GLN A 226 12.46 -9.96 1.63
N THR A 227 11.54 -10.61 2.32
CA THR A 227 10.29 -11.11 1.73
C THR A 227 9.21 -10.04 1.86
N ALA A 228 8.52 -9.73 0.75
CA ALA A 228 7.38 -8.84 0.77
C ALA A 228 6.18 -9.48 1.48
N PRO A 229 5.22 -8.68 2.01
CA PRO A 229 3.95 -9.23 2.51
C PRO A 229 3.16 -9.91 1.38
N ASP A 230 2.21 -10.75 1.79
CA ASP A 230 1.17 -11.24 0.88
C ASP A 230 0.26 -10.08 0.47
N TYR A 231 -0.27 -10.10 -0.76
CA TYR A 231 -1.17 -9.05 -1.25
C TYR A 231 -2.53 -9.63 -1.61
N ARG A 232 -3.59 -9.00 -1.10
CA ARG A 232 -4.98 -9.26 -1.46
C ARG A 232 -5.63 -8.01 -2.00
N HIS A 233 -6.43 -8.19 -3.05
CA HIS A 233 -7.03 -7.09 -3.76
C HIS A 233 -8.55 -7.09 -3.64
N VAL A 234 -9.08 -5.99 -3.12
CA VAL A 234 -10.50 -5.71 -3.02
C VAL A 234 -10.94 -5.22 -4.41
N PRO A 235 -11.98 -5.81 -5.03
CA PRO A 235 -12.55 -5.30 -6.27
C PRO A 235 -12.86 -3.80 -6.18
N LEU A 236 -13.02 -3.12 -7.30
CA LEU A 236 -13.47 -1.72 -7.28
C LEU A 236 -14.97 -1.65 -6.99
N LEU A 237 -15.42 -0.63 -6.27
CA LEU A 237 -16.85 -0.41 -6.06
C LEU A 237 -17.41 0.18 -7.36
N LEU A 238 -18.40 -0.50 -7.91
CA LEU A 238 -19.12 -0.10 -9.12
C LEU A 238 -20.39 0.68 -8.69
N GLY A 239 -20.87 1.55 -9.57
CA GLY A 239 -22.19 2.17 -9.43
C GLY A 239 -23.29 1.21 -9.83
N ASP A 240 -24.53 1.65 -9.65
CA ASP A 240 -25.74 0.89 -9.97
C ASP A 240 -25.84 0.54 -11.48
N ASP A 241 -25.09 1.25 -12.31
CA ASP A 241 -24.94 1.03 -13.75
C ASP A 241 -23.87 -0.04 -14.10
N GLY A 242 -23.23 -0.64 -13.10
CA GLY A 242 -22.11 -1.58 -13.29
C GLY A 242 -20.81 -0.92 -13.75
N LEU A 243 -20.76 0.41 -13.87
CA LEU A 243 -19.56 1.16 -14.22
C LEU A 243 -18.80 1.56 -12.95
N LYS A 244 -17.52 1.92 -13.10
CA LYS A 244 -16.76 2.49 -11.98
C LYS A 244 -17.46 3.78 -11.54
N LEU A 245 -17.83 3.87 -10.25
CA LEU A 245 -18.49 5.04 -9.64
C LEU A 245 -17.96 6.36 -10.22
N SER A 246 -18.82 7.34 -10.49
CA SER A 246 -18.40 8.64 -11.00
C SER A 246 -17.46 9.36 -10.01
N LYS A 247 -16.79 10.44 -10.42
CA LYS A 247 -15.96 11.23 -9.50
C LYS A 247 -16.75 11.81 -8.31
N ARG A 248 -18.04 12.07 -8.47
CA ARG A 248 -18.92 12.58 -7.40
C ARG A 248 -19.33 11.48 -6.43
N GLU A 249 -19.67 10.29 -6.93
CA GLU A 249 -20.02 9.14 -6.09
C GLU A 249 -18.77 8.52 -5.43
N ARG A 250 -17.61 8.62 -6.07
CA ARG A 250 -16.31 8.34 -5.42
C ARG A 250 -15.91 9.39 -4.40
N ALA A 251 -16.61 10.52 -4.30
CA ALA A 251 -16.30 11.55 -3.32
C ALA A 251 -17.31 11.58 -2.17
N SER A 252 -18.41 10.82 -2.24
CA SER A 252 -19.52 10.97 -1.30
C SER A 252 -19.18 10.52 0.13
N GLY A 253 -18.28 9.55 0.35
CA GLY A 253 -17.88 9.17 1.72
C GLY A 253 -19.07 8.85 2.65
N LEU A 254 -18.93 9.10 3.95
CA LEU A 254 -20.00 8.84 4.92
C LEU A 254 -21.05 9.95 5.02
N GLU A 255 -20.68 11.19 4.72
CA GLU A 255 -21.49 12.37 5.06
C GLU A 255 -22.91 12.34 4.45
N PRO A 256 -23.12 12.01 3.16
CA PRO A 256 -24.45 11.90 2.58
C PRO A 256 -25.29 10.77 3.20
N LEU A 257 -24.67 9.67 3.61
CA LEU A 257 -25.39 8.58 4.30
C LEU A 257 -25.84 9.03 5.69
N LYS A 258 -24.97 9.74 6.43
CA LYS A 258 -25.32 10.35 7.72
C LYS A 258 -26.46 11.35 7.58
N GLN A 259 -26.45 12.19 6.54
CA GLN A 259 -27.53 13.14 6.24
C GLN A 259 -28.86 12.47 5.89
N GLN A 260 -28.81 11.25 5.35
CA GLN A 260 -30.00 10.41 5.13
C GLN A 260 -30.44 9.67 6.41
N GLY A 261 -29.79 9.91 7.55
CA GLY A 261 -30.12 9.30 8.83
C GLY A 261 -29.53 7.90 9.04
N TRP A 262 -28.57 7.47 8.23
CA TRP A 262 -27.97 6.16 8.39
C TRP A 262 -27.11 6.08 9.65
N GLY A 263 -27.35 5.06 10.46
CA GLY A 263 -26.47 4.66 11.56
C GLY A 263 -25.23 3.87 11.10
N PRO A 264 -24.24 3.68 11.98
CA PRO A 264 -23.02 2.96 11.64
C PRO A 264 -23.29 1.51 11.20
N ASP A 265 -24.22 0.82 11.86
CA ASP A 265 -24.58 -0.58 11.55
C ASP A 265 -25.21 -0.74 10.16
N GLN A 266 -26.00 0.25 9.73
CA GLN A 266 -26.57 0.26 8.38
C GLN A 266 -25.48 0.44 7.33
N VAL A 267 -24.50 1.32 7.59
CA VAL A 267 -23.37 1.53 6.69
C VAL A 267 -22.47 0.29 6.64
N VAL A 268 -22.13 -0.31 7.78
CA VAL A 268 -21.34 -1.54 7.83
C VAL A 268 -22.04 -2.66 7.06
N GLY A 269 -23.33 -2.88 7.31
CA GLY A 269 -24.12 -3.87 6.60
C GLY A 269 -24.20 -3.62 5.09
N HIS A 270 -24.32 -2.37 4.66
CA HIS A 270 -24.28 -2.00 3.23
C HIS A 270 -22.91 -2.24 2.58
N LEU A 271 -21.81 -1.87 3.26
CA LEU A 271 -20.46 -2.15 2.78
C LEU A 271 -20.23 -3.67 2.68
N ALA A 272 -20.69 -4.44 3.67
CA ALA A 272 -20.58 -5.89 3.69
C ALA A 272 -21.43 -6.57 2.61
N ALA A 273 -22.65 -6.06 2.35
CA ALA A 273 -23.48 -6.54 1.25
C ALA A 273 -22.84 -6.27 -0.11
N SER A 274 -22.13 -5.14 -0.28
CA SER A 274 -21.38 -4.84 -1.51
C SER A 274 -20.16 -5.76 -1.77
N LEU A 275 -19.91 -6.69 -0.85
CA LEU A 275 -18.85 -7.69 -0.87
C LEU A 275 -19.40 -9.12 -0.84
N ASP A 276 -20.72 -9.28 -0.99
CA ASP A 276 -21.44 -10.55 -0.92
C ASP A 276 -21.23 -11.29 0.41
N LEU A 277 -20.95 -10.56 1.49
CA LEU A 277 -20.73 -11.13 2.83
C LEU A 277 -22.03 -11.33 3.61
N VAL A 278 -23.02 -10.49 3.32
CA VAL A 278 -24.36 -10.51 3.92
C VAL A 278 -25.40 -10.09 2.88
N PRO A 279 -26.68 -10.44 3.05
CA PRO A 279 -27.75 -9.96 2.16
C PRO A 279 -27.88 -8.43 2.15
N ALA A 280 -28.32 -7.87 1.02
CA ALA A 280 -28.63 -6.45 0.92
C ALA A 280 -29.70 -6.03 1.95
N GLY A 281 -29.55 -4.84 2.53
CA GLY A 281 -30.44 -4.31 3.56
C GLY A 281 -30.11 -4.78 4.99
N THR A 282 -29.12 -5.66 5.17
CA THR A 282 -28.61 -6.02 6.50
C THR A 282 -28.11 -4.78 7.24
N SER A 283 -28.43 -4.67 8.52
CA SER A 283 -27.87 -3.67 9.44
C SER A 283 -27.23 -4.42 10.61
N MET A 284 -25.92 -4.27 10.76
CA MET A 284 -25.16 -4.91 11.85
C MET A 284 -23.85 -4.17 12.09
N SER A 285 -23.38 -4.20 13.33
CA SER A 285 -22.10 -3.63 13.71
C SER A 285 -20.92 -4.40 13.10
N ALA A 286 -19.73 -3.78 13.11
CA ALA A 286 -18.51 -4.44 12.65
C ALA A 286 -18.16 -5.70 13.46
N LEU A 287 -18.50 -5.73 14.75
CA LEU A 287 -18.28 -6.88 15.62
C LEU A 287 -19.25 -8.03 15.32
N GLU A 288 -20.54 -7.74 15.10
CA GLU A 288 -21.52 -8.76 14.68
C GLU A 288 -21.16 -9.35 13.31
N LEU A 289 -20.68 -8.51 12.39
CA LEU A 289 -20.17 -8.96 11.10
C LEU A 289 -18.94 -9.86 11.24
N LEU A 290 -18.01 -9.52 12.14
CA LEU A 290 -16.85 -10.36 12.45
C LEU A 290 -17.28 -11.74 12.97
N GLU A 291 -18.25 -11.80 13.89
CA GLU A 291 -18.80 -13.06 14.38
C GLU A 291 -19.47 -13.87 13.26
N HIS A 292 -20.20 -13.20 12.37
CA HIS A 292 -20.85 -13.82 11.21
C HIS A 292 -19.83 -14.47 10.27
N VAL A 293 -18.81 -13.70 9.84
CA VAL A 293 -17.76 -14.15 8.92
C VAL A 293 -16.88 -15.23 9.57
N GLY A 294 -16.57 -15.10 10.87
CA GLY A 294 -15.78 -16.08 11.62
C GLY A 294 -16.42 -17.48 11.66
N ARG A 295 -17.76 -17.56 11.57
CA ARG A 295 -18.49 -18.84 11.46
C ARG A 295 -18.49 -19.41 10.04
N GLN A 296 -18.08 -18.65 9.03
CA GLN A 296 -18.08 -19.05 7.60
C GLN A 296 -16.71 -18.85 6.91
N PRO A 297 -15.62 -19.44 7.44
CA PRO A 297 -14.26 -19.12 6.99
C PRO A 297 -13.95 -19.47 5.51
N LYS A 298 -14.74 -20.36 4.89
CA LYS A 298 -14.50 -20.83 3.50
C LYS A 298 -14.88 -19.83 2.42
N GLN A 299 -15.79 -18.89 2.68
CA GLN A 299 -16.23 -17.91 1.67
C GLN A 299 -15.33 -16.67 1.60
N TRP A 300 -14.55 -16.42 2.66
CA TRP A 300 -13.78 -15.19 2.86
C TRP A 300 -12.37 -15.19 2.24
N GLN A 301 -11.90 -16.33 1.71
CA GLN A 301 -10.60 -16.39 1.03
C GLN A 301 -10.69 -15.64 -0.31
N THR A 302 -10.69 -14.31 -0.23
CA THR A 302 -10.52 -13.37 -1.33
C THR A 302 -9.42 -13.91 -2.23
N GLN A 303 -9.75 -14.11 -3.50
CA GLN A 303 -8.89 -14.71 -4.51
C GLN A 303 -7.49 -14.10 -4.41
N SER A 304 -6.52 -14.92 -4.00
CA SER A 304 -5.11 -14.58 -4.10
C SER A 304 -4.79 -14.41 -5.58
N GLN A 305 -4.75 -13.17 -6.05
CA GLN A 305 -4.18 -12.84 -7.35
C GLN A 305 -3.19 -11.69 -7.15
N CYS A 306 -2.05 -12.00 -6.56
CA CYS A 306 -0.83 -11.64 -7.26
C CYS A 306 -0.71 -12.67 -8.38
N LEU A 307 -0.62 -12.22 -9.62
CA LEU A 307 -0.37 -13.09 -10.76
C LEU A 307 0.82 -14.00 -10.40
N ASP A 308 0.57 -15.30 -10.27
CA ASP A 308 1.62 -16.30 -10.17
C ASP A 308 2.41 -16.25 -11.48
N PHE A 309 3.68 -15.87 -11.41
CA PHE A 309 4.65 -15.99 -12.49
C PHE A 309 5.90 -16.70 -11.96
#